data_AF-A0A530QQ78-F1
#
_entry.id   AF-A0A530QQ78-F1
#
_cell.length_a   1.000
_cell.length_b   1.000
_cell.length_c   1.000
_cell.angle_alpha   90.00
_cell.angle_beta   90.00
_cell.angle_gamma   90.00
#
_symmetry.space_group_name_H-M   'P 1'
#
loop_
_entity.id
_entity.type
_entity.pdbx_description
1 polymer ?
#
loop_
_entity_poly.entity_id
_entity_poly.type
_entity_poly.pdbx_seq_one_letter_code
_entity_poly.pdbx_strand_id
1 'polypeptide(L)'
;YTPDRKARFIAIHPTAHNRTSPDYPLILNTGRVRDHWHTMTRTGKSQRLSQHMAEPFAEIHPLDAQHFAIGDANIVRVSTGHGEVLVRALVTARQRPGSVFVPMHWTDQFSARARVDALVAPITDAISGQPASKNIAARVERFAAAAFGFAVLAQRPGLIDADYWSLARCAAGWRLELALEAGRDWPVFAASLFGADAQGETLAYHDVAGGHYRFARFAGSRLTGALYLAP
;
A
#
# COMPACT_ATOMS: atom_id res chain seq x y z
N TYR A 1 -17.12 25.48 -30.62
CA TYR A 1 -16.46 26.72 -31.07
C TYR A 1 -17.19 27.91 -30.46
N THR A 2 -16.49 29.00 -30.15
CA THR A 2 -17.12 30.27 -29.74
C THR A 2 -17.94 30.85 -30.90
N PRO A 3 -18.99 31.65 -30.64
CA PRO A 3 -19.83 32.23 -31.71
C PRO A 3 -19.04 33.03 -32.74
N ASP A 4 -17.97 33.70 -32.33
CA ASP A 4 -17.08 34.51 -33.17
C ASP A 4 -15.84 33.76 -33.67
N ARG A 5 -15.71 32.46 -33.33
CA ARG A 5 -14.57 31.59 -33.65
C ARG A 5 -13.21 32.08 -33.15
N LYS A 6 -13.17 33.05 -32.22
CA LYS A 6 -11.93 33.53 -31.59
C LYS A 6 -11.72 32.87 -30.22
N ALA A 7 -10.47 32.67 -29.84
CA ALA A 7 -10.12 32.23 -28.49
C ALA A 7 -10.49 33.33 -27.46
N ARG A 8 -10.98 32.92 -26.29
CA ARG A 8 -11.31 33.83 -25.18
C ARG A 8 -10.26 33.68 -24.09
N PHE A 9 -9.53 34.74 -23.81
CA PHE A 9 -8.63 34.79 -22.66
C PHE A 9 -9.46 35.03 -21.40
N ILE A 10 -9.14 34.31 -20.32
CA ILE A 10 -9.77 34.44 -19.01
C ILE A 10 -8.67 34.81 -18.02
N ALA A 11 -8.80 35.98 -17.40
CA ALA A 11 -7.92 36.36 -16.31
C ALA A 11 -8.30 35.57 -15.04
N ILE A 12 -7.31 34.95 -14.40
CA ILE A 12 -7.50 34.20 -13.15
C ILE A 12 -6.63 34.81 -12.04
N HIS A 13 -7.16 34.83 -10.83
CA HIS A 13 -6.41 35.19 -9.62
C HIS A 13 -6.21 33.93 -8.77
N PRO A 14 -4.99 33.36 -8.69
CA PRO A 14 -4.75 32.17 -7.91
C PRO A 14 -4.84 32.48 -6.41
N THR A 15 -5.61 31.69 -5.67
CA THR A 15 -5.60 31.71 -4.21
C THR A 15 -4.50 30.80 -3.67
N ALA A 16 -3.56 31.36 -2.90
CA ALA A 16 -2.58 30.56 -2.18
C ALA A 16 -3.26 29.89 -0.98
N HIS A 17 -3.33 28.56 -0.99
CA HIS A 17 -3.81 27.79 0.16
C HIS A 17 -2.63 27.04 0.76
N ASN A 18 -2.04 27.57 1.84
CA ASN A 18 -1.20 26.75 2.70
C ASN A 18 -2.13 25.84 3.52
N ARG A 19 -2.22 24.57 3.14
CA ARG A 19 -3.14 23.60 3.74
C ARG A 19 -2.54 22.89 4.94
N THR A 20 -1.22 22.95 5.14
CA THR A 20 -0.55 22.25 6.25
C THR A 20 -0.87 22.89 7.59
N SER A 21 -0.89 22.07 8.63
CA SER A 21 -0.96 22.48 10.04
C SER A 21 0.11 21.73 10.83
N PRO A 22 0.33 22.07 12.12
CA PRO A 22 1.21 21.26 12.97
C PRO A 22 0.81 19.77 13.04
N ASP A 23 -0.49 19.46 12.97
CA ASP A 23 -1.00 18.07 12.99
C ASP A 23 -0.80 17.35 11.65
N TYR A 24 -0.77 18.09 10.55
CA TYR A 24 -0.62 17.59 9.18
C TYR A 24 0.45 18.42 8.43
N PRO A 25 1.74 18.22 8.76
CA PRO A 25 2.81 19.12 8.32
C PRO A 25 3.28 18.86 6.88
N LEU A 26 2.83 17.77 6.24
CA LEU A 26 3.26 17.39 4.90
C LEU A 26 2.17 17.64 3.86
N ILE A 27 2.60 17.88 2.62
CA ILE A 27 1.71 17.87 1.46
C ILE A 27 1.73 16.50 0.79
N LEU A 28 0.60 15.80 0.85
CA LEU A 28 0.33 14.60 0.07
C LEU A 28 -0.08 14.98 -1.36
N ASN A 29 0.66 14.41 -2.30
CA ASN A 29 0.28 14.30 -3.70
C ASN A 29 -0.01 12.84 -4.03
N THR A 30 -0.97 12.62 -4.93
CA THR A 30 -1.28 11.27 -5.42
C THR A 30 -1.01 11.19 -6.91
N GLY A 31 -0.90 9.99 -7.47
CA GLY A 31 -0.72 9.87 -8.91
C GLY A 31 -0.65 8.45 -9.40
N ARG A 32 -0.02 8.30 -10.56
CA ARG A 32 0.09 7.02 -11.25
C ARG A 32 1.53 6.56 -11.31
N VAL A 33 1.67 5.25 -11.43
CA VAL A 33 2.94 4.58 -11.73
C VAL A 33 2.84 3.98 -13.13
N ARG A 34 3.98 3.86 -13.81
CA ARG A 34 4.05 3.43 -15.21
C ARG A 34 3.35 2.07 -15.45
N ASP A 35 3.52 1.14 -14.52
CA ASP A 35 3.20 -0.27 -14.75
C ASP A 35 1.77 -0.66 -14.41
N HIS A 36 1.01 0.21 -13.72
CA HIS A 36 -0.37 -0.06 -13.34
C HIS A 36 -1.36 0.91 -13.99
N TRP A 37 -2.52 0.38 -14.39
CA TRP A 37 -3.58 1.17 -15.01
C TRP A 37 -4.78 1.24 -14.08
N HIS A 38 -5.10 2.45 -13.61
CA HIS A 38 -6.17 2.73 -12.64
C HIS A 38 -6.17 1.70 -11.49
N THR A 39 -7.31 1.08 -11.21
CA THR A 39 -7.56 0.18 -10.08
C THR A 39 -7.04 -1.24 -10.30
N MET A 40 -6.10 -1.44 -11.24
CA MET A 40 -5.41 -2.71 -11.50
C MET A 40 -6.33 -3.86 -11.92
N THR A 41 -7.56 -3.60 -12.37
CA THR A 41 -8.52 -4.63 -12.82
C THR A 41 -7.98 -5.48 -13.98
N ARG A 42 -7.08 -4.90 -14.79
CA ARG A 42 -6.33 -5.60 -15.85
C ARG A 42 -4.86 -5.80 -15.48
N THR A 43 -4.14 -4.73 -15.12
CA THR A 43 -2.68 -4.80 -14.91
C THR A 43 -2.29 -5.62 -13.69
N GLY A 44 -3.14 -5.70 -12.66
CA GLY A 44 -2.91 -6.54 -11.48
C GLY A 44 -2.98 -8.05 -11.75
N LYS A 45 -3.50 -8.46 -12.92
CA LYS A 45 -3.46 -9.87 -13.37
C LYS A 45 -2.14 -10.24 -14.06
N SER A 46 -1.33 -9.24 -14.44
CA SER A 46 -0.07 -9.45 -15.14
C SER A 46 1.07 -9.61 -14.16
N GLN A 47 1.62 -10.82 -14.06
CA GLN A 47 2.84 -11.09 -13.30
C GLN A 47 3.97 -10.12 -13.66
N ARG A 48 4.21 -9.89 -14.96
CA ARG A 48 5.33 -9.06 -15.42
C ARG A 48 5.21 -7.62 -14.94
N LEU A 49 3.99 -7.07 -14.89
CA LEU A 49 3.76 -5.72 -14.38
C LEU A 49 3.80 -5.69 -12.85
N SER A 50 3.33 -6.74 -12.19
CA SER A 50 3.40 -6.90 -10.74
C SER A 50 4.84 -7.07 -10.22
N GLN A 51 5.80 -7.49 -11.04
CA GLN A 51 7.17 -7.78 -10.62
C GLN A 51 7.92 -6.55 -10.10
N HIS A 52 7.80 -5.40 -10.78
CA HIS A 52 8.56 -4.20 -10.43
C HIS A 52 8.07 -3.54 -9.14
N MET A 53 6.75 -3.46 -8.95
CA MET A 53 6.13 -2.80 -7.79
C MET A 53 4.96 -3.65 -7.29
N ALA A 54 5.26 -4.47 -6.29
CA ALA A 54 4.30 -5.40 -5.67
C ALA A 54 3.41 -4.71 -4.62
N GLU A 55 3.84 -3.56 -4.13
CA GLU A 55 3.31 -2.94 -2.92
C GLU A 55 2.99 -1.47 -3.12
N PRO A 56 1.93 -0.98 -2.46
CA PRO A 56 1.70 0.45 -2.38
C PRO A 56 2.82 1.10 -1.58
N PHE A 57 3.22 2.31 -1.96
CA PHE A 57 4.34 3.00 -1.32
C PHE A 57 4.10 4.50 -1.15
N ALA A 58 4.84 5.09 -0.22
CA ALA A 58 4.98 6.52 -0.03
C ALA A 58 6.42 6.95 -0.39
N GLU A 59 6.60 7.79 -1.40
CA GLU A 59 7.89 8.45 -1.62
C GLU A 59 8.08 9.57 -0.61
N ILE A 60 9.16 9.47 0.17
CA ILE A 60 9.48 10.39 1.27
C ILE A 60 10.92 10.89 1.07
N HIS A 61 11.13 12.19 1.21
CA HIS A 61 12.48 12.76 1.12
C HIS A 61 13.33 12.32 2.33
N PRO A 62 14.65 12.06 2.20
CA PRO A 62 15.50 11.62 3.32
C PRO A 62 15.47 12.52 4.55
N LEU A 63 15.36 13.85 4.38
CA LEU A 63 15.24 14.78 5.51
C LEU A 63 13.93 14.60 6.29
N ASP A 64 12.82 14.40 5.59
CA ASP A 64 11.52 14.17 6.23
C ASP A 64 11.53 12.78 6.89
N ALA A 65 12.07 11.77 6.21
CA ALA A 65 12.21 10.43 6.76
C ALA A 65 13.04 10.43 8.06
N GLN A 66 14.14 11.16 8.10
CA GLN A 66 14.93 11.36 9.31
C GLN A 66 14.13 12.08 10.41
N HIS A 67 13.43 13.17 10.06
CA HIS A 67 12.63 13.95 11.00
C HIS A 67 11.51 13.11 11.65
N PHE A 68 10.86 12.23 10.89
CA PHE A 68 9.77 11.37 11.36
C PHE A 68 10.24 9.96 11.80
N ALA A 69 11.56 9.73 11.89
CA ALA A 69 12.15 8.43 12.26
C ALA A 69 11.65 7.24 11.39
N ILE A 70 11.52 7.48 10.08
CA ILE A 70 11.09 6.50 9.08
C ILE A 70 12.33 5.94 8.36
N GLY A 71 12.54 4.64 8.47
CA GLY A 71 13.54 3.93 7.66
C GLY A 71 13.01 3.55 6.28
N ASP A 72 13.92 3.23 5.36
CA ASP A 72 13.53 2.65 4.07
C ASP A 72 12.80 1.30 4.27
N ALA A 73 11.85 1.01 3.37
CA ALA A 73 11.00 -0.18 3.40
C ALA A 73 10.17 -0.40 4.69
N ASN A 74 10.15 0.56 5.62
CA ASN A 74 9.23 0.53 6.76
C ASN A 74 7.79 0.58 6.26
N ILE A 75 6.85 0.01 7.01
CA ILE A 75 5.44 0.32 6.79
C ILE A 75 5.16 1.65 7.48
N VAL A 76 4.52 2.56 6.76
CA VAL A 76 4.12 3.87 7.27
C VAL A 76 2.61 4.05 7.15
N ARG A 77 2.06 4.70 8.17
CA ARG A 77 0.71 5.24 8.15
C ARG A 77 0.76 6.63 7.57
N VAL A 78 0.03 6.85 6.48
CA VAL A 78 -0.23 8.19 5.93
C VAL A 78 -1.67 8.53 6.29
N SER A 79 -1.88 9.65 6.98
CA SER A 79 -3.21 10.04 7.44
C SER A 79 -3.51 11.52 7.20
N THR A 80 -4.82 11.80 7.15
CA THR A 80 -5.42 13.13 6.99
C THR A 80 -6.63 13.22 7.89
N GLY A 81 -7.32 14.36 7.91
CA GLY A 81 -8.63 14.48 8.58
C GLY A 81 -9.74 13.57 8.02
N HIS A 82 -9.53 12.90 6.88
CA HIS A 82 -10.54 12.06 6.22
C HIS A 82 -10.31 10.55 6.39
N GLY A 83 -9.10 10.13 6.74
CA GLY A 83 -8.76 8.73 6.84
C GLY A 83 -7.27 8.47 6.77
N GLU A 84 -6.93 7.19 6.64
CA GLU A 84 -5.55 6.71 6.66
C GLU A 84 -5.32 5.54 5.70
N VAL A 85 -4.06 5.37 5.31
CA VAL A 85 -3.55 4.20 4.59
C VAL A 85 -2.26 3.69 5.23
N LEU A 86 -1.98 2.40 5.05
CA LEU A 86 -0.70 1.77 5.35
C LEU A 86 0.01 1.42 4.04
N VAL A 87 1.23 1.92 3.87
CA VAL A 87 2.02 1.74 2.64
C VAL A 87 3.51 1.57 2.97
N ARG A 88 4.28 1.02 2.04
CA ARG A 88 5.74 0.87 2.15
C ARG A 88 6.43 2.24 2.01
N ALA A 89 7.36 2.59 2.89
CA ALA A 89 8.21 3.76 2.71
C ALA A 89 9.21 3.52 1.56
N LEU A 90 9.31 4.47 0.64
CA LEU A 90 10.37 4.56 -0.35
C LEU A 90 11.14 5.87 -0.09
N VAL A 91 12.27 5.77 0.60
CA VAL A 91 13.06 6.96 0.96
C VAL A 91 13.92 7.37 -0.24
N THR A 92 13.66 8.55 -0.79
CA THR A 92 14.30 8.98 -2.05
C THR A 92 14.45 10.49 -2.17
N ALA A 93 15.62 10.94 -2.64
CA ALA A 93 15.90 12.35 -2.91
C ALA A 93 15.13 12.91 -4.13
N ARG A 94 14.40 12.06 -4.88
CA ARG A 94 13.50 12.51 -5.95
C ARG A 94 12.27 13.23 -5.41
N GLN A 95 11.89 12.95 -4.17
CA GLN A 95 10.76 13.60 -3.51
C GLN A 95 11.17 14.99 -3.03
N ARG A 96 10.25 15.96 -3.09
CA ARG A 96 10.46 17.29 -2.53
C ARG A 96 10.34 17.24 -0.99
N PRO A 97 11.26 17.88 -0.23
CA PRO A 97 11.10 18.04 1.22
C PRO A 97 9.75 18.68 1.59
N GLY A 98 9.11 18.20 2.65
CA GLY A 98 7.78 18.64 3.08
C GLY A 98 6.64 18.09 2.21
N SER A 99 6.90 17.12 1.33
CA SER A 99 5.92 16.50 0.46
C SER A 99 6.04 14.98 0.45
N VAL A 100 4.91 14.30 0.28
CA VAL A 100 4.82 12.84 0.17
C VAL A 100 4.02 12.47 -1.07
N PHE A 101 4.39 11.38 -1.75
CA PHE A 101 3.68 10.89 -2.93
C PHE A 101 3.20 9.46 -2.70
N VAL A 102 1.91 9.22 -2.91
CA VAL A 102 1.33 7.87 -2.82
C VAL A 102 0.52 7.57 -4.10
N PRO A 103 0.82 6.48 -4.84
CA PRO A 103 0.04 6.14 -6.03
C PRO A 103 -1.38 5.67 -5.71
N MET A 104 -2.30 5.94 -6.63
CA MET A 104 -3.73 5.63 -6.46
C MET A 104 -4.19 4.22 -6.86
N HIS A 105 -3.26 3.35 -7.24
CA HIS A 105 -3.61 2.11 -7.95
C HIS A 105 -4.21 1.02 -7.05
N TRP A 106 -3.76 0.94 -5.80
CA TRP A 106 -4.13 -0.14 -4.91
C TRP A 106 -5.56 0.02 -4.38
N THR A 107 -6.27 -1.10 -4.38
CA THR A 107 -7.64 -1.22 -3.89
C THR A 107 -7.72 -2.34 -2.85
N ASP A 108 -8.87 -2.51 -2.22
CA ASP A 108 -9.12 -3.57 -1.23
C ASP A 108 -9.05 -4.99 -1.84
N GLN A 109 -8.91 -5.11 -3.17
CA GLN A 109 -8.61 -6.36 -3.87
C GLN A 109 -7.12 -6.72 -3.87
N PHE A 110 -6.23 -5.76 -3.63
CA PHE A 110 -4.78 -5.95 -3.75
C PHE A 110 -4.01 -5.48 -2.51
N SER A 111 -4.65 -4.79 -1.56
CA SER A 111 -4.04 -4.42 -0.29
C SER A 111 -5.08 -4.21 0.82
N ALA A 112 -4.66 -4.30 2.08
CA ALA A 112 -5.53 -4.16 3.25
C ALA A 112 -6.13 -2.76 3.39
N ARG A 113 -5.28 -1.73 3.31
CA ARG A 113 -5.57 -0.35 3.68
C ARG A 113 -4.73 0.60 2.83
N ALA A 114 -4.81 0.51 1.51
CA ALA A 114 -3.96 1.32 0.61
C ALA A 114 -4.73 2.15 -0.42
N ARG A 115 -6.03 2.37 -0.19
CA ARG A 115 -6.87 3.26 -1.02
C ARG A 115 -6.57 4.71 -0.70
N VAL A 116 -5.53 5.27 -1.32
CA VAL A 116 -5.09 6.65 -1.06
C VAL A 116 -6.18 7.69 -1.28
N ASP A 117 -7.12 7.44 -2.19
CA ASP A 117 -8.19 8.40 -2.48
C ASP A 117 -9.15 8.59 -1.28
N ALA A 118 -9.13 7.69 -0.28
CA ALA A 118 -9.85 7.87 0.98
C ALA A 118 -9.29 9.03 1.84
N LEU A 119 -8.07 9.52 1.55
CA LEU A 119 -7.44 10.65 2.23
C LEU A 119 -7.85 12.00 1.62
N VAL A 120 -8.58 11.98 0.50
CA VAL A 120 -8.93 13.18 -0.26
C VAL A 120 -10.19 13.82 0.31
N ALA A 121 -10.13 15.11 0.63
CA ALA A 121 -11.30 15.88 1.00
C ALA A 121 -12.32 15.95 -0.16
N PRO A 122 -13.63 15.89 0.10
CA PRO A 122 -14.67 15.97 -0.92
C PRO A 122 -14.89 17.41 -1.40
N ILE A 123 -13.81 18.07 -1.83
CA ILE A 123 -13.80 19.45 -2.33
C ILE A 123 -13.75 19.40 -3.85
N THR A 124 -14.67 20.10 -4.50
CA THR A 124 -14.75 20.21 -5.96
C THR A 124 -14.63 21.67 -6.40
N ASP A 125 -14.10 21.86 -7.61
CA ASP A 125 -14.17 23.15 -8.29
C ASP A 125 -15.62 23.52 -8.59
N ALA A 126 -16.02 24.74 -8.22
CA ALA A 126 -17.41 25.19 -8.31
C ALA A 126 -17.92 25.35 -9.75
N ILE A 127 -17.03 25.44 -10.74
CA ILE A 127 -17.37 25.63 -12.15
C ILE A 127 -17.45 24.27 -12.87
N SER A 128 -16.41 23.46 -12.75
CA SER A 128 -16.24 22.21 -13.49
C SER A 128 -16.68 20.96 -12.73
N GLY A 129 -16.83 21.04 -11.40
CA GLY A 129 -17.07 19.89 -10.54
C GLY A 129 -15.85 18.98 -10.36
N GLN A 130 -14.66 19.36 -10.86
CA GLN A 130 -13.46 18.54 -10.75
C GLN A 130 -12.98 18.44 -9.30
N PRO A 131 -12.62 17.26 -8.80
CA PRO A 131 -12.19 17.08 -7.42
C PRO A 131 -10.77 17.62 -7.19
N ALA A 132 -10.54 18.20 -6.01
CA ALA A 132 -9.24 18.69 -5.57
C ALA A 132 -8.34 17.56 -5.02
N SER A 133 -8.05 16.54 -5.83
CA SER A 133 -7.32 15.32 -5.43
C SER A 133 -5.80 15.49 -5.24
N LYS A 134 -5.33 16.73 -5.10
CA LYS A 134 -3.90 17.10 -5.00
C LYS A 134 -3.74 18.13 -3.90
N ASN A 135 -2.50 18.29 -3.42
CA ASN A 135 -2.14 19.27 -2.40
C ASN A 135 -2.95 19.05 -1.11
N ILE A 136 -2.86 17.85 -0.54
CA ILE A 136 -3.64 17.44 0.64
C ILE A 136 -2.73 17.52 1.87
N ALA A 137 -3.18 18.14 2.96
CA ALA A 137 -2.41 18.14 4.19
C ALA A 137 -2.45 16.75 4.83
N ALA A 138 -1.28 16.19 5.12
CA ALA A 138 -1.12 14.85 5.65
C ALA A 138 -0.04 14.78 6.73
N ARG A 139 -0.07 13.70 7.50
CA ARG A 139 1.02 13.29 8.38
C ARG A 139 1.49 11.89 7.97
N VAL A 140 2.75 11.58 8.27
CA VAL A 140 3.30 10.24 8.07
C VAL A 140 3.95 9.76 9.36
N GLU A 141 3.66 8.52 9.74
CA GLU A 141 4.22 7.88 10.93
C GLU A 141 4.63 6.44 10.63
N ARG A 142 5.62 5.94 11.36
CA ARG A 142 5.98 4.52 11.30
C ARG A 142 4.84 3.67 11.87
N PHE A 143 4.44 2.64 11.15
CA PHE A 143 3.56 1.59 11.68
C PHE A 143 4.39 0.60 12.51
N ALA A 144 4.02 0.43 13.79
CA ALA A 144 4.72 -0.44 14.72
C ALA A 144 4.27 -1.90 14.57
N ALA A 145 4.66 -2.53 13.46
CA ALA A 145 4.48 -3.97 13.30
C ALA A 145 5.31 -4.75 14.32
N ALA A 146 4.72 -5.81 14.87
CA ALA A 146 5.39 -6.79 15.73
C ALA A 146 5.96 -7.97 14.94
N ALA A 147 5.46 -8.20 13.73
CA ALA A 147 6.00 -9.16 12.80
C ALA A 147 5.79 -8.70 11.36
N PHE A 148 6.73 -9.07 10.49
CA PHE A 148 6.64 -8.98 9.04
C PHE A 148 6.53 -10.38 8.46
N GLY A 149 5.86 -10.48 7.30
CA GLY A 149 5.69 -11.76 6.65
C GLY A 149 5.75 -11.70 5.13
N PHE A 150 6.16 -12.82 4.56
CA PHE A 150 6.13 -13.07 3.13
C PHE A 150 5.49 -14.42 2.88
N ALA A 151 4.54 -14.49 1.96
CA ALA A 151 3.94 -15.75 1.54
C ALA A 151 3.88 -15.90 0.03
N VAL A 152 3.97 -17.14 -0.42
CA VAL A 152 3.64 -17.56 -1.78
C VAL A 152 2.51 -18.57 -1.73
N LEU A 153 1.51 -18.40 -2.59
CA LEU A 153 0.29 -19.19 -2.59
C LEU A 153 -0.06 -19.60 -4.01
N ALA A 154 -0.33 -20.89 -4.24
CA ALA A 154 -0.75 -21.38 -5.55
C ALA A 154 -2.11 -20.78 -5.98
N GLN A 155 -3.00 -20.59 -5.00
CA GLN A 155 -4.34 -20.03 -5.19
C GLN A 155 -4.46 -18.65 -4.54
N ARG A 156 -5.45 -17.86 -4.97
CA ARG A 156 -5.72 -16.56 -4.37
C ARG A 156 -6.27 -16.80 -2.95
N PRO A 157 -5.69 -16.19 -1.90
CA PRO A 157 -6.24 -16.31 -0.56
C PRO A 157 -7.64 -15.68 -0.51
N GLY A 158 -8.52 -16.23 0.33
CA GLY A 158 -9.85 -15.71 0.58
C GLY A 158 -9.82 -14.51 1.54
N LEU A 159 -9.70 -14.80 2.84
CA LEU A 159 -9.50 -13.80 3.87
C LEU A 159 -8.01 -13.71 4.23
N ILE A 160 -7.49 -12.48 4.35
CA ILE A 160 -6.16 -12.21 4.90
C ILE A 160 -6.37 -11.35 6.13
N ASP A 161 -6.34 -11.98 7.30
CA ASP A 161 -6.42 -11.28 8.59
C ASP A 161 -5.01 -10.75 8.94
N ALA A 162 -4.65 -9.58 8.42
CA ALA A 162 -3.41 -8.88 8.74
C ALA A 162 -3.61 -7.36 8.64
N ASP A 163 -2.87 -6.61 9.45
CA ASP A 163 -3.01 -5.15 9.55
C ASP A 163 -2.54 -4.44 8.28
N TYR A 164 -1.40 -4.90 7.75
CA TYR A 164 -0.91 -4.56 6.42
C TYR A 164 -0.79 -5.84 5.59
N TRP A 165 -1.33 -5.80 4.37
CA TRP A 165 -1.01 -6.79 3.37
C TRP A 165 -1.00 -6.18 1.96
N SER A 166 -0.18 -6.76 1.07
CA SER A 166 -0.19 -6.45 -0.36
C SER A 166 -0.06 -7.72 -1.20
N LEU A 167 -0.99 -7.91 -2.12
CA LEU A 167 -1.14 -9.12 -2.91
C LEU A 167 -0.77 -8.85 -4.37
N ALA A 168 0.14 -9.65 -4.92
CA ALA A 168 0.62 -9.50 -6.30
C ALA A 168 0.71 -10.83 -7.02
N ARG A 169 0.58 -10.82 -8.36
CA ARG A 169 0.68 -12.03 -9.17
C ARG A 169 2.14 -12.44 -9.35
N CYS A 170 2.45 -13.72 -9.20
CA CYS A 170 3.75 -14.33 -9.50
C CYS A 170 3.61 -15.46 -10.54
N ALA A 171 4.71 -16.12 -10.92
CA ALA A 171 4.75 -17.11 -12.01
C ALA A 171 3.73 -18.24 -11.84
N ALA A 172 3.67 -18.81 -10.63
CA ALA A 172 2.86 -19.98 -10.34
C ALA A 172 1.87 -19.70 -9.20
N GLY A 173 1.33 -18.48 -9.12
CA GLY A 173 0.47 -18.14 -7.99
C GLY A 173 0.48 -16.66 -7.61
N TRP A 174 0.39 -16.44 -6.32
CA TRP A 174 0.35 -15.13 -5.68
C TRP A 174 1.53 -15.01 -4.73
N ARG A 175 2.05 -13.80 -4.61
CA ARG A 175 2.91 -13.39 -3.51
C ARG A 175 2.15 -12.41 -2.62
N LEU A 176 2.40 -12.50 -1.33
CA LEU A 176 1.75 -11.70 -0.31
C LEU A 176 2.83 -11.15 0.63
N GLU A 177 2.86 -9.84 0.77
CA GLU A 177 3.65 -9.15 1.79
C GLU A 177 2.74 -8.82 2.97
N LEU A 178 3.24 -8.94 4.19
CA LEU A 178 2.48 -8.81 5.43
C LEU A 178 3.21 -7.95 6.46
N ALA A 179 2.47 -7.21 7.26
CA ALA A 179 2.92 -6.72 8.56
C ALA A 179 1.77 -6.80 9.55
N LEU A 180 2.06 -7.27 10.77
CA LEU A 180 1.05 -7.64 11.76
C LEU A 180 1.40 -7.03 13.11
N GLU A 181 0.39 -6.62 13.86
CA GLU A 181 0.51 -6.31 15.29
C GLU A 181 0.68 -7.60 16.12
N ALA A 182 1.02 -7.44 17.41
CA ALA A 182 1.27 -8.55 18.32
C ALA A 182 -0.03 -9.32 18.67
N GLY A 183 0.14 -10.52 19.28
CA GLY A 183 -0.97 -11.27 19.88
C GLY A 183 -1.68 -12.25 18.95
N ARG A 184 -1.09 -12.57 17.80
CA ARG A 184 -1.61 -13.58 16.87
C ARG A 184 -0.98 -14.96 17.13
N ASP A 185 -1.80 -16.00 16.99
CA ASP A 185 -1.34 -17.39 16.96
C ASP A 185 -0.90 -17.72 15.52
N TRP A 186 0.41 -17.93 15.31
CA TRP A 186 0.96 -18.14 13.97
C TRP A 186 0.49 -19.42 13.28
N PRO A 187 0.43 -20.58 13.96
CA PRO A 187 -0.23 -21.76 13.40
C PRO A 187 -1.67 -21.51 12.92
N VAL A 188 -2.50 -20.83 13.72
CA VAL A 188 -3.89 -20.50 13.34
C VAL A 188 -3.93 -19.55 12.15
N PHE A 189 -3.09 -18.51 12.16
CA PHE A 189 -2.97 -17.57 11.04
C PHE A 189 -2.53 -18.28 9.74
N ALA A 190 -1.52 -19.15 9.81
CA ALA A 190 -1.05 -19.91 8.67
C ALA A 190 -2.14 -20.84 8.10
N ALA A 191 -2.88 -21.53 8.97
CA ALA A 191 -3.99 -22.39 8.57
C ALA A 191 -5.11 -21.60 7.86
N SER A 192 -5.47 -20.42 8.40
CA SER A 192 -6.43 -19.51 7.78
C SER A 192 -5.97 -19.06 6.40
N LEU A 193 -4.69 -18.67 6.26
CA LEU A 193 -4.13 -18.16 5.01
C LEU A 193 -4.05 -19.23 3.91
N PHE A 194 -3.65 -20.45 4.26
CA PHE A 194 -3.57 -21.56 3.29
C PHE A 194 -4.93 -22.14 2.92
N GLY A 195 -5.95 -21.91 3.76
CA GLY A 195 -7.30 -22.46 3.59
C GLY A 195 -7.45 -23.88 4.12
N ALA A 196 -8.70 -24.27 4.36
CA ALA A 196 -9.07 -25.50 5.06
C ALA A 196 -9.21 -26.74 4.15
N ASP A 197 -8.42 -26.85 3.08
CA ASP A 197 -8.49 -28.05 2.23
C ASP A 197 -8.06 -29.29 3.04
N ALA A 198 -8.98 -30.22 3.27
CA ALA A 198 -8.87 -31.30 4.25
C ALA A 198 -7.76 -32.32 3.94
N GLN A 199 -7.22 -32.33 2.72
CA GLN A 199 -6.21 -33.29 2.27
C GLN A 199 -4.77 -32.77 2.32
N GLY A 200 -4.55 -31.50 2.68
CA GLY A 200 -3.20 -30.95 2.72
C GLY A 200 -2.46 -31.24 4.04
N GLU A 201 -1.15 -31.37 3.95
CA GLU A 201 -0.24 -31.45 5.09
C GLU A 201 0.47 -30.11 5.29
N THR A 202 0.62 -29.65 6.55
CA THR A 202 1.37 -28.43 6.87
C THR A 202 2.61 -28.79 7.68
N LEU A 203 3.78 -28.46 7.15
CA LEU A 203 5.02 -28.46 7.91
C LEU A 203 5.21 -27.10 8.57
N ALA A 204 5.58 -27.10 9.86
CA ALA A 204 5.87 -25.90 10.62
C ALA A 204 7.29 -25.98 11.21
N TYR A 205 8.02 -24.88 11.12
CA TYR A 205 9.32 -24.68 11.75
C TYR A 205 9.31 -23.38 12.52
N HIS A 206 9.76 -23.41 13.77
CA HIS A 206 9.87 -22.25 14.63
C HIS A 206 11.29 -22.18 15.20
N ASP A 207 11.98 -21.09 14.91
CA ASP A 207 13.23 -20.72 15.57
C ASP A 207 12.93 -19.83 16.77
N VAL A 208 13.00 -20.42 17.96
CA VAL A 208 12.69 -19.75 19.23
C VAL A 208 13.67 -18.61 19.53
N ALA A 209 14.93 -18.73 19.11
CA ALA A 209 15.96 -17.74 19.42
C ALA A 209 15.80 -16.47 18.56
N GLY A 210 15.48 -16.63 17.27
CA GLY A 210 15.24 -15.53 16.33
C GLY A 210 13.78 -15.07 16.21
N GLY A 211 12.84 -15.80 16.81
CA GLY A 211 11.40 -15.53 16.68
C GLY A 211 10.83 -15.79 15.28
N HIS A 212 11.55 -16.54 14.43
CA HIS A 212 11.14 -16.80 13.05
C HIS A 212 10.20 -17.99 12.96
N TYR A 213 9.11 -17.84 12.22
CA TYR A 213 8.19 -18.94 11.91
C TYR A 213 8.16 -19.18 10.40
N ARG A 214 8.14 -20.46 10.03
CA ARG A 214 8.04 -20.89 8.64
C ARG A 214 6.99 -21.97 8.55
N PHE A 215 6.08 -21.84 7.61
CA PHE A 215 5.05 -22.83 7.32
C PHE A 215 5.09 -23.19 5.84
N ALA A 216 4.90 -24.46 5.54
CA ALA A 216 4.78 -24.95 4.17
C ALA A 216 3.60 -25.91 4.06
N ARG A 217 2.67 -25.63 3.16
CA ARG A 217 1.49 -26.44 2.87
C ARG A 217 1.71 -27.25 1.61
N PHE A 218 1.45 -28.55 1.70
CA PHE A 218 1.55 -29.49 0.58
C PHE A 218 0.20 -30.16 0.31
N ALA A 219 -0.07 -30.42 -0.97
CA ALA A 219 -1.09 -31.36 -1.41
C ALA A 219 -0.37 -32.51 -2.15
N GLY A 220 -0.16 -33.62 -1.45
CA GLY A 220 0.78 -34.67 -1.88
C GLY A 220 2.20 -34.11 -1.98
N SER A 221 2.85 -34.25 -3.15
CA SER A 221 4.20 -33.72 -3.39
C SER A 221 4.23 -32.25 -3.83
N ARG A 222 3.06 -31.61 -4.04
CA ARG A 222 2.99 -30.24 -4.57
C ARG A 222 2.89 -29.21 -3.45
N LEU A 223 3.82 -28.27 -3.40
CA LEU A 223 3.73 -27.08 -2.53
C LEU A 223 2.57 -26.20 -3.00
N THR A 224 1.60 -25.96 -2.12
CA THR A 224 0.44 -25.09 -2.37
C THR A 224 0.53 -23.75 -1.67
N GLY A 225 1.35 -23.65 -0.61
CA GLY A 225 1.64 -22.40 0.06
C GLY A 225 2.90 -22.45 0.90
N ALA A 226 3.60 -21.33 1.02
CA ALA A 226 4.65 -21.15 2.02
C ALA A 226 4.50 -19.77 2.66
N LEU A 227 4.72 -19.69 3.97
CA LEU A 227 4.63 -18.48 4.77
C LEU A 227 5.89 -18.36 5.63
N TYR A 228 6.52 -17.20 5.59
CA TYR A 228 7.67 -16.83 6.39
C TYR A 228 7.25 -15.64 7.26
N LEU A 229 7.48 -15.72 8.56
CA LEU A 229 7.22 -14.66 9.52
C LEU A 229 8.48 -14.40 10.32
N ALA A 230 8.76 -13.14 10.59
CA ALA A 230 9.88 -12.67 11.40
C ALA A 230 9.45 -11.43 12.19
N PRO A 231 10.07 -11.14 13.35
CA PRO A 231 9.88 -9.87 14.04
C PRO A 231 10.22 -8.65 13.18
#